data_AF-A0A9D2EP12-F1
#
_entry.id   AF-A0A9D2EP12-F1
#
_cell.length_a   1.000
_cell.length_b   1.000
_cell.length_c   1.000
_cell.angle_alpha   90.00
_cell.angle_beta   90.00
_cell.angle_gamma   90.00
#
_symmetry.space_group_name_H-M   'P 1'
#
loop_
_entity.id
_entity.type
_entity.pdbx_description
1 polymer ?
#
loop_
_entity_poly.entity_id
_entity_poly.type
_entity_poly.pdbx_seq_one_letter_code
_entity_poly.pdbx_strand_id
1 'polypeptide(L)'
;MRKYLFPILGVLFLAVLAPMSVDAKKADDTKVDLYYYQPPEYDANLTAADMAGAQAIGLGSTVSVDFRVNDYKVYKLNVAANQVVRIQWAKYGDSQGDPSVRYYDTNGKPIGYYNDAMGSEKAESYYMLVYSNSPDMTSFTVESSMFTDNITKKTSDGSTFGFIPTVTGTYAFNVQDTNYKNVNMYIEGDIIDNKTTEGKYTYSVSATLTAGKLYKLHINSNGKYTLTLTKSAASDAVAAKIAAIGAATTGNGGAIDAARAAFNALSPAEQKAVYNASTLAALESQYANLTKPSVEKVKIKKVKAAKKGKKATVTWKKVSGAAGYEVTYSLKKKFKNAKTVTVSSSKAKAVIRKLKKNKKYYVKVRAFKTYRGQTYYGNYSKVKKVTIK
;
A
#
# COMPACT_ATOMS: atom_id res chain seq x y z
N MET A 1 -5.84 85.87 14.62
CA MET A 1 -5.84 86.14 16.08
C MET A 1 -6.78 85.15 16.74
N ARG A 2 -6.36 84.58 17.89
CA ARG A 2 -7.12 84.13 19.10
C ARG A 2 -8.61 83.78 18.95
N LYS A 3 -9.22 82.77 19.58
CA LYS A 3 -8.88 81.75 20.60
C LYS A 3 -10.16 80.89 20.78
N TYR A 4 -9.98 79.60 21.08
CA TYR A 4 -10.75 78.65 21.94
C TYR A 4 -12.19 78.97 22.40
N LEU A 5 -13.06 77.93 22.44
CA LEU A 5 -13.55 77.32 23.70
C LEU A 5 -14.40 76.05 23.45
N PHE A 6 -13.97 74.92 24.03
CA PHE A 6 -14.85 73.81 24.49
C PHE A 6 -15.43 74.23 25.87
N PRO A 7 -16.58 73.70 26.37
CA PRO A 7 -16.51 72.44 27.14
C PRO A 7 -17.83 71.61 27.40
N ILE A 8 -17.60 70.38 27.90
CA ILE A 8 -18.33 69.60 28.94
C ILE A 8 -19.52 68.65 28.60
N LEU A 9 -19.19 67.37 28.84
CA LEU A 9 -19.92 66.20 29.37
C LEU A 9 -21.22 66.40 30.19
N GLY A 10 -22.17 65.46 30.03
CA GLY A 10 -23.23 65.22 31.02
C GLY A 10 -24.20 64.09 30.61
N VAL A 11 -24.06 62.93 31.24
CA VAL A 11 -24.87 61.70 31.09
C VAL A 11 -26.12 61.77 31.97
N LEU A 12 -27.31 61.34 31.49
CA LEU A 12 -28.21 60.45 32.25
C LEU A 12 -29.36 59.87 31.40
N PHE A 13 -29.54 58.55 31.54
CA PHE A 13 -30.66 57.71 31.10
C PHE A 13 -31.95 58.04 31.90
N LEU A 14 -33.15 57.88 31.31
CA LEU A 14 -34.09 56.76 31.58
C LEU A 14 -35.52 57.02 31.02
N ALA A 15 -35.94 56.09 30.16
CA ALA A 15 -37.28 55.52 29.92
C ALA A 15 -38.54 56.35 29.59
N VAL A 16 -38.99 56.14 28.35
CA VAL A 16 -40.32 55.66 27.87
C VAL A 16 -41.59 56.40 28.32
N LEU A 17 -42.25 57.09 27.37
CA LEU A 17 -43.52 56.69 26.73
C LEU A 17 -43.90 57.76 25.68
N ALA A 18 -44.06 57.34 24.42
CA ALA A 18 -44.71 58.14 23.37
C ALA A 18 -46.23 58.19 23.61
N PRO A 19 -46.99 59.20 23.12
CA PRO A 19 -47.34 59.26 21.69
C PRO A 19 -47.41 60.74 21.20
N MET A 20 -47.57 61.17 19.94
CA MET A 20 -48.26 60.70 18.74
C MET A 20 -47.62 61.43 17.53
N SER A 21 -47.62 60.81 16.35
CA SER A 21 -48.34 61.34 15.17
C SER A 21 -48.02 60.47 13.96
N VAL A 22 -49.08 60.05 13.27
CA VAL A 22 -49.01 59.34 11.99
C VAL A 22 -49.02 60.41 10.91
N ASP A 23 -47.98 60.46 10.07
CA ASP A 23 -48.10 61.06 8.74
C ASP A 23 -47.12 60.45 7.72
N ALA A 24 -47.69 60.19 6.54
CA ALA A 24 -47.08 59.91 5.24
C ALA A 24 -45.96 58.84 5.16
N LYS A 25 -46.31 57.64 4.68
CA LYS A 25 -45.40 56.54 4.30
C LYS A 25 -44.26 57.02 3.38
N LYS A 26 -43.07 57.17 3.96
CA LYS A 26 -41.77 57.11 3.27
C LYS A 26 -41.08 55.79 3.62
N ALA A 27 -40.34 55.26 2.64
CA ALA A 27 -39.56 54.02 2.61
C ALA A 27 -39.29 53.31 3.96
N ASP A 28 -39.76 52.06 4.07
CA ASP A 28 -39.28 51.08 5.06
C ASP A 28 -38.33 50.11 4.33
N ASP A 29 -37.05 50.40 4.48
CA ASP A 29 -35.89 49.62 4.01
C ASP A 29 -35.35 48.72 5.14
N THR A 30 -36.22 48.23 6.04
CA THR A 30 -35.80 47.47 7.24
C THR A 30 -36.56 46.18 7.51
N LYS A 31 -37.33 45.66 6.55
CA LYS A 31 -37.78 44.26 6.58
C LYS A 31 -37.00 43.43 5.59
N VAL A 32 -35.80 43.02 6.00
CA VAL A 32 -35.20 41.81 5.45
C VAL A 32 -36.03 40.67 6.02
N ASP A 33 -36.95 40.13 5.21
CA ASP A 33 -37.53 38.82 5.49
C ASP A 33 -36.37 37.82 5.55
N LEU A 34 -35.92 37.48 6.76
CA LEU A 34 -34.98 36.39 6.99
C LEU A 34 -35.77 35.09 6.76
N TYR A 35 -35.85 34.68 5.51
CA TYR A 35 -36.22 33.31 5.16
C TYR A 35 -35.11 32.40 5.68
N TYR A 36 -35.30 31.82 6.87
CA TYR A 36 -34.61 30.58 7.21
C TYR A 36 -35.22 29.48 6.34
N TYR A 37 -34.76 29.42 5.08
CA TYR A 37 -35.04 28.29 4.23
C TYR A 37 -34.09 27.18 4.67
N GLN A 38 -34.64 26.26 5.47
CA GLN A 38 -34.00 24.98 5.69
C GLN A 38 -33.90 24.33 4.31
N PRO A 39 -32.68 24.04 3.78
CA PRO A 39 -32.57 23.38 2.48
C PRO A 39 -33.46 22.14 2.49
N PRO A 40 -34.10 21.77 1.35
CA PRO A 40 -34.92 20.58 1.28
C PRO A 40 -34.14 19.47 1.94
N GLU A 41 -34.76 18.76 2.90
CA GLU A 41 -34.15 17.62 3.57
C GLU A 41 -33.36 16.88 2.52
N TYR A 42 -32.04 16.85 2.71
CA TYR A 42 -31.15 16.69 1.59
C TYR A 42 -31.50 15.40 0.80
N ASP A 43 -32.17 14.41 1.37
CA ASP A 43 -32.62 13.20 0.66
C ASP A 43 -33.85 13.36 -0.25
N ALA A 44 -34.33 14.57 -0.54
CA ALA A 44 -35.43 14.81 -1.48
C ALA A 44 -35.03 14.66 -2.95
N ASN A 45 -35.94 14.11 -3.77
CA ASN A 45 -35.79 14.05 -5.23
C ASN A 45 -35.95 15.45 -5.85
N LEU A 46 -35.22 15.73 -6.94
CA LEU A 46 -35.48 16.90 -7.77
C LEU A 46 -36.86 16.80 -8.42
N THR A 47 -37.57 17.92 -8.49
CA THR A 47 -38.86 17.98 -9.19
C THR A 47 -38.66 18.05 -10.71
N ALA A 48 -39.72 17.76 -11.47
CA ALA A 48 -39.69 17.93 -12.92
C ALA A 48 -39.42 19.40 -13.34
N ALA A 49 -39.87 20.37 -12.52
CA ALA A 49 -39.62 21.78 -12.76
C ALA A 49 -38.13 22.12 -12.57
N ASP A 50 -37.49 21.57 -11.53
CA ASP A 50 -36.05 21.75 -11.29
C ASP A 50 -35.22 21.18 -12.45
N MET A 51 -35.59 19.98 -12.91
CA MET A 51 -34.92 19.33 -14.04
C MET A 51 -35.16 20.07 -15.38
N ALA A 52 -36.33 20.67 -15.57
CA ALA A 52 -36.64 21.46 -16.77
C ALA A 52 -35.93 22.82 -16.77
N GLY A 53 -35.73 23.43 -15.59
CA GLY A 53 -35.00 24.68 -15.40
C GLY A 53 -33.47 24.51 -15.37
N ALA A 54 -32.96 23.28 -15.39
CA ALA A 54 -31.54 23.01 -15.24
C ALA A 54 -30.70 23.57 -16.40
N GLN A 55 -29.66 24.33 -16.07
CA GLN A 55 -28.74 24.88 -17.08
C GLN A 55 -27.80 23.79 -17.60
N ALA A 56 -27.71 23.62 -18.92
CA ALA A 56 -26.76 22.70 -19.53
C ALA A 56 -25.32 23.19 -19.36
N ILE A 57 -24.44 22.30 -18.89
CA ILE A 57 -23.00 22.58 -18.73
C ILE A 57 -22.17 21.42 -19.31
N GLY A 58 -20.99 21.76 -19.83
CA GLY A 58 -20.07 20.80 -20.43
C GLY A 58 -18.76 20.71 -19.65
N LEU A 59 -17.97 19.68 -19.96
CA LEU A 59 -16.60 19.55 -19.44
C LEU A 59 -15.72 20.72 -19.89
N GLY A 60 -14.86 21.19 -18.99
CA GLY A 60 -14.03 22.37 -19.16
C GLY A 60 -14.76 23.71 -19.01
N SER A 61 -16.08 23.69 -18.79
CA SER A 61 -16.85 24.93 -18.62
C SER A 61 -16.61 25.53 -17.25
N THR A 62 -16.27 26.82 -17.21
CA THR A 62 -16.32 27.63 -16.01
C THR A 62 -17.68 28.29 -15.90
N VAL A 63 -18.35 28.09 -14.77
CA VAL A 63 -19.68 28.61 -14.46
C VAL A 63 -19.53 29.67 -13.39
N SER A 64 -19.90 30.89 -13.73
CA SER A 64 -20.06 31.95 -12.73
C SER A 64 -21.32 31.68 -11.90
N VAL A 65 -21.15 31.69 -10.59
CA VAL A 65 -22.25 31.55 -9.65
C VAL A 65 -22.35 32.82 -8.83
N ASP A 66 -23.49 33.48 -8.93
CA ASP A 66 -23.92 34.48 -7.96
C ASP A 66 -24.95 33.77 -7.07
N PHE A 67 -24.51 33.33 -5.90
CA PHE A 67 -25.33 32.67 -4.90
C PHE A 67 -25.63 33.64 -3.76
N ARG A 68 -26.89 33.67 -3.32
CA ARG A 68 -27.23 34.18 -2.00
C ARG A 68 -27.06 33.05 -0.97
N VAL A 69 -26.90 33.39 0.31
CA VAL A 69 -26.86 32.38 1.38
C VAL A 69 -28.16 31.56 1.33
N ASN A 70 -28.04 30.23 1.36
CA ASN A 70 -29.14 29.26 1.20
C ASN A 70 -29.77 29.19 -0.20
N ASP A 71 -29.11 29.75 -1.23
CA ASP A 71 -29.51 29.61 -2.63
C ASP A 71 -28.94 28.34 -3.27
N TYR A 72 -29.62 27.82 -4.29
CA TYR A 72 -29.18 26.65 -5.06
C TYR A 72 -29.47 26.80 -6.56
N LYS A 73 -28.65 26.14 -7.38
CA LYS A 73 -28.84 26.05 -8.83
C LYS A 73 -28.67 24.61 -9.28
N VAL A 74 -29.49 24.20 -10.25
CA VAL A 74 -29.42 22.88 -10.86
C VAL A 74 -28.81 22.99 -12.24
N TYR A 75 -27.84 22.13 -12.51
CA TYR A 75 -27.17 22.03 -13.80
C TYR A 75 -27.34 20.64 -14.39
N LYS A 76 -27.46 20.56 -15.71
CA LYS A 76 -27.49 19.29 -16.45
C LYS A 76 -26.13 19.05 -17.10
N LEU A 77 -25.50 17.93 -16.76
CA LEU A 77 -24.20 17.51 -17.26
C LEU A 77 -24.33 16.19 -18.02
N ASN A 78 -23.83 16.13 -19.24
CA ASN A 78 -23.68 14.86 -19.97
C ASN A 78 -22.31 14.27 -19.67
N VAL A 79 -22.28 13.06 -19.09
CA VAL A 79 -21.04 12.36 -18.74
C VAL A 79 -20.91 11.15 -19.66
N ALA A 80 -19.77 11.01 -20.34
CA ALA A 80 -19.53 9.86 -21.19
C ALA A 80 -19.39 8.57 -20.35
N ALA A 81 -19.55 7.43 -21.01
CA ALA A 81 -19.29 6.14 -20.37
C ALA A 81 -17.84 6.08 -19.87
N ASN A 82 -17.65 5.47 -18.71
CA ASN A 82 -16.36 5.28 -18.06
C ASN A 82 -15.59 6.57 -17.77
N GLN A 83 -16.29 7.65 -17.44
CA GLN A 83 -15.67 8.95 -17.18
C GLN A 83 -15.86 9.38 -15.74
N VAL A 84 -14.81 9.99 -15.16
CA VAL A 84 -14.86 10.67 -13.86
C VAL A 84 -14.72 12.17 -14.09
N VAL A 85 -15.61 12.94 -13.46
CA VAL A 85 -15.69 14.40 -13.51
C VAL A 85 -15.52 14.95 -12.10
N ARG A 86 -14.94 16.15 -11.98
CA ARG A 86 -14.75 16.84 -10.71
C ARG A 86 -15.11 18.31 -10.81
N ILE A 87 -15.48 18.91 -9.69
CA ILE A 87 -15.73 20.35 -9.59
C ILE A 87 -14.52 21.02 -8.96
N GLN A 88 -13.99 22.05 -9.63
CA GLN A 88 -12.91 22.87 -9.14
C GLN A 88 -13.43 24.27 -8.83
N TRP A 89 -13.46 24.61 -7.54
CA TRP A 89 -13.88 25.91 -7.05
C TRP A 89 -12.80 26.98 -7.22
N ALA A 90 -13.19 28.22 -7.55
CA ALA A 90 -12.26 29.31 -7.83
C ALA A 90 -11.71 30.05 -6.59
N LYS A 91 -12.37 29.94 -5.43
CA LYS A 91 -11.93 30.52 -4.14
C LYS A 91 -12.01 29.43 -3.07
N TYR A 92 -10.93 29.19 -2.35
CA TYR A 92 -10.89 28.22 -1.25
C TYR A 92 -9.94 28.75 -0.17
N GLY A 93 -10.50 29.25 0.96
CA GLY A 93 -9.74 29.86 2.05
C GLY A 93 -10.60 30.37 3.22
N ASP A 94 -10.08 30.13 4.44
CA ASP A 94 -10.39 30.56 5.84
C ASP A 94 -11.78 30.98 6.32
N SER A 95 -12.91 30.80 5.62
CA SER A 95 -14.23 31.16 6.17
C SER A 95 -15.34 30.14 5.95
N GLN A 96 -16.14 29.99 7.02
CA GLN A 96 -17.12 28.93 7.28
C GLN A 96 -18.21 28.86 6.20
N GLY A 97 -18.31 27.69 5.54
CA GLY A 97 -19.43 27.31 4.68
C GLY A 97 -18.94 26.67 3.40
N ASP A 98 -18.62 25.37 3.44
CA ASP A 98 -18.17 24.64 2.27
C ASP A 98 -19.30 24.59 1.22
N PRO A 99 -19.11 25.13 0.00
CA PRO A 99 -20.08 24.93 -1.07
C PRO A 99 -20.16 23.42 -1.33
N SER A 100 -21.37 22.90 -1.48
CA SER A 100 -21.52 21.47 -1.69
C SER A 100 -22.35 21.16 -2.91
N VAL A 101 -22.09 19.97 -3.43
CA VAL A 101 -22.66 19.47 -4.68
C VAL A 101 -23.35 18.15 -4.40
N ARG A 102 -24.55 18.00 -4.95
CA ARG A 102 -25.21 16.70 -5.03
C ARG A 102 -25.55 16.34 -6.47
N TYR A 103 -25.38 15.06 -6.78
CA TYR A 103 -25.71 14.48 -8.07
C TYR A 103 -27.00 13.68 -8.01
N TYR A 104 -27.78 13.79 -9.08
CA TYR A 104 -29.05 13.11 -9.30
C TYR A 104 -29.06 12.44 -10.66
N ASP A 105 -29.77 11.32 -10.76
CA ASP A 105 -30.03 10.64 -12.02
C ASP A 105 -31.06 11.40 -12.89
N THR A 106 -31.37 10.83 -14.06
CA THR A 106 -32.35 11.38 -15.00
C THR A 106 -33.79 11.42 -14.50
N ASN A 107 -34.09 10.73 -13.39
CA ASN A 107 -35.40 10.73 -12.74
C ASN A 107 -35.44 11.68 -11.53
N GLY A 108 -34.37 12.45 -11.31
CA GLY A 108 -34.26 13.36 -10.17
C GLY A 108 -33.97 12.65 -8.85
N LYS A 109 -33.56 11.37 -8.86
CA LYS A 109 -33.24 10.61 -7.65
C LYS A 109 -31.77 10.85 -7.24
N PRO A 110 -31.47 11.06 -5.95
CA PRO A 110 -30.10 11.23 -5.50
C PRO A 110 -29.30 9.94 -5.70
N ILE A 111 -28.10 10.08 -6.28
CA ILE A 111 -27.20 8.95 -6.59
C ILE A 111 -25.85 9.03 -5.88
N GLY A 112 -25.60 10.08 -5.10
CA GLY A 112 -24.44 10.16 -4.23
C GLY A 112 -24.21 11.54 -3.64
N TYR A 113 -23.59 11.54 -2.47
CA TYR A 113 -22.92 12.69 -1.87
C TYR A 113 -21.43 12.58 -2.13
N TYR A 114 -20.89 13.45 -2.97
CA TYR A 114 -19.45 13.50 -3.18
C TYR A 114 -19.05 14.94 -3.29
N ASN A 115 -18.23 15.37 -2.33
CA ASN A 115 -17.92 16.79 -2.16
C ASN A 115 -17.22 17.35 -3.41
N ASP A 116 -16.54 16.52 -4.22
CA ASP A 116 -15.72 17.04 -5.33
C ASP A 116 -15.76 16.25 -6.65
N ALA A 117 -16.21 14.98 -6.70
CA ALA A 117 -16.11 14.17 -7.92
C ALA A 117 -17.20 13.09 -8.09
N MET A 118 -17.61 12.89 -9.33
CA MET A 118 -18.61 11.91 -9.76
C MET A 118 -18.03 11.07 -10.91
N GLY A 119 -18.42 9.79 -11.03
CA GLY A 119 -18.06 9.01 -12.21
C GLY A 119 -19.18 8.12 -12.71
N SER A 120 -19.27 8.00 -14.03
CA SER A 120 -20.27 7.19 -14.71
C SER A 120 -19.66 5.99 -15.43
N GLU A 121 -20.31 4.83 -15.34
CA GLU A 121 -19.98 3.63 -16.12
C GLU A 121 -20.71 3.62 -17.47
N LYS A 122 -21.78 4.39 -17.63
CA LYS A 122 -22.59 4.48 -18.84
C LYS A 122 -22.68 5.92 -19.33
N ALA A 123 -22.86 6.12 -20.63
CA ALA A 123 -23.10 7.47 -21.14
C ALA A 123 -24.51 7.89 -20.73
N GLU A 124 -24.62 8.93 -19.89
CA GLU A 124 -25.89 9.38 -19.34
C GLU A 124 -25.85 10.87 -18.96
N SER A 125 -27.02 11.50 -18.92
CA SER A 125 -27.18 12.83 -18.35
C SER A 125 -27.36 12.73 -16.83
N TYR A 126 -26.70 13.62 -16.10
CA TYR A 126 -26.86 13.77 -14.67
C TYR A 126 -27.25 15.19 -14.33
N TYR A 127 -27.94 15.34 -13.20
CA TYR A 127 -28.31 16.64 -12.66
C TYR A 127 -27.45 16.92 -11.44
N MET A 128 -26.92 18.14 -11.38
CA MET A 128 -26.03 18.60 -10.34
C MET A 128 -26.69 19.77 -9.62
N LEU A 129 -27.07 19.57 -8.36
CA LEU A 129 -27.51 20.64 -7.49
C LEU A 129 -26.28 21.22 -6.80
N VAL A 130 -26.05 22.50 -7.03
CA VAL A 130 -24.99 23.28 -6.41
C VAL A 130 -25.64 24.27 -5.46
N TYR A 131 -25.26 24.27 -4.20
CA TYR A 131 -25.77 25.20 -3.21
C TYR A 131 -24.63 25.86 -2.45
N SER A 132 -24.88 27.06 -1.95
CA SER A 132 -23.89 27.79 -1.16
C SER A 132 -24.38 28.14 0.23
N ASN A 133 -23.54 27.80 1.20
CA ASN A 133 -23.66 28.28 2.58
C ASN A 133 -22.77 29.52 2.83
N SER A 134 -22.07 30.01 1.80
CA SER A 134 -21.14 31.14 1.90
C SER A 134 -21.32 32.14 0.73
N PRO A 135 -21.34 33.46 0.99
CA PRO A 135 -21.44 34.47 -0.06
C PRO A 135 -20.15 34.66 -0.88
N ASP A 136 -19.05 33.99 -0.49
CA ASP A 136 -17.72 34.24 -1.06
C ASP A 136 -17.43 33.50 -2.38
N MET A 137 -18.29 32.58 -2.79
CA MET A 137 -18.10 31.73 -3.96
C MET A 137 -18.63 32.39 -5.23
N THR A 138 -17.74 32.58 -6.22
CA THR A 138 -18.08 33.32 -7.46
C THR A 138 -18.05 32.47 -8.73
N SER A 139 -17.38 31.31 -8.72
CA SER A 139 -17.36 30.40 -9.87
C SER A 139 -16.83 29.00 -9.53
N PHE A 140 -17.18 28.03 -10.39
CA PHE A 140 -16.60 26.69 -10.42
C PHE A 140 -16.33 26.24 -11.86
N THR A 141 -15.41 25.29 -12.03
CA THR A 141 -15.12 24.65 -13.32
C THR A 141 -15.40 23.16 -13.24
N VAL A 142 -16.08 22.60 -14.24
CA VAL A 142 -16.24 21.14 -14.37
C VAL A 142 -15.04 20.58 -15.11
N GLU A 143 -14.22 19.77 -14.46
CA GLU A 143 -13.01 19.19 -15.04
C GLU A 143 -13.12 17.67 -15.19
N SER A 144 -12.41 17.11 -16.18
CA SER A 144 -12.17 15.67 -16.21
C SER A 144 -11.20 15.29 -15.09
N SER A 145 -11.52 14.23 -14.35
CA SER A 145 -10.61 13.60 -13.38
C SER A 145 -9.99 12.30 -13.93
N MET A 146 -10.12 12.06 -15.23
CA MET A 146 -9.43 10.96 -15.91
C MET A 146 -7.95 11.27 -16.01
N PHE A 147 -7.10 10.32 -15.62
CA PHE A 147 -5.67 10.37 -15.89
C PHE A 147 -5.25 9.19 -16.77
N THR A 148 -4.27 9.42 -17.63
CA THR A 148 -3.72 8.43 -18.55
C THR A 148 -2.22 8.21 -18.37
N ASP A 149 -1.58 9.07 -17.56
CA ASP A 149 -0.14 9.07 -17.27
C ASP A 149 0.08 9.67 -15.86
N ASN A 150 1.34 9.87 -15.49
CA ASN A 150 1.77 10.51 -14.25
C ASN A 150 1.13 11.90 -14.10
N ILE A 151 0.47 12.12 -12.96
CA ILE A 151 -0.12 13.40 -12.59
C ILE A 151 0.51 13.90 -11.28
N THR A 152 0.75 15.21 -11.19
CA THR A 152 1.12 15.87 -9.94
C THR A 152 -0.01 16.83 -9.56
N LYS A 153 -0.66 16.64 -8.41
CA LYS A 153 -1.74 17.52 -7.95
C LYS A 153 -1.61 17.87 -6.46
N LYS A 154 -1.96 19.11 -6.12
CA LYS A 154 -2.06 19.57 -4.74
C LYS A 154 -3.52 19.85 -4.47
N THR A 155 -4.12 19.17 -3.50
CA THR A 155 -5.49 19.47 -3.03
C THR A 155 -5.48 19.66 -1.53
N SER A 156 -6.50 20.35 -1.02
CA SER A 156 -6.71 20.68 0.39
C SER A 156 -7.50 19.60 1.14
N ASP A 157 -8.20 18.76 0.39
CA ASP A 157 -9.10 17.68 0.77
C ASP A 157 -8.93 16.49 -0.20
N GLY A 158 -9.30 15.29 0.27
CA GLY A 158 -9.13 14.05 -0.48
C GLY A 158 -9.65 14.11 -1.92
N SER A 159 -9.13 13.25 -2.80
CA SER A 159 -9.43 13.33 -4.24
C SER A 159 -9.76 11.99 -4.87
N THR A 160 -10.74 12.00 -5.78
CA THR A 160 -11.11 10.85 -6.59
C THR A 160 -10.67 11.03 -8.04
N PHE A 161 -9.99 10.01 -8.57
CA PHE A 161 -9.44 9.97 -9.92
C PHE A 161 -10.00 8.78 -10.71
N GLY A 162 -10.18 8.97 -12.02
CA GLY A 162 -10.59 7.91 -12.94
C GLY A 162 -9.42 7.38 -13.76
N PHE A 163 -9.35 6.07 -13.93
CA PHE A 163 -8.34 5.39 -14.75
C PHE A 163 -8.96 4.27 -15.57
N ILE A 164 -8.66 4.21 -16.87
CA ILE A 164 -8.97 3.05 -17.71
C ILE A 164 -7.64 2.47 -18.21
N PRO A 165 -7.24 1.27 -17.74
CA PRO A 165 -6.08 0.57 -18.26
C PRO A 165 -6.27 0.29 -19.75
N THR A 166 -5.27 0.59 -20.57
CA THR A 166 -5.26 0.20 -21.98
C THR A 166 -4.86 -1.27 -22.18
N VAL A 167 -4.39 -1.92 -21.12
CA VAL A 167 -3.72 -3.21 -21.10
C VAL A 167 -3.90 -3.83 -19.71
N THR A 168 -4.20 -5.13 -19.66
CA THR A 168 -4.32 -5.84 -18.38
C THR A 168 -2.93 -6.05 -17.79
N GLY A 169 -2.76 -5.75 -16.50
CA GLY A 169 -1.46 -5.88 -15.83
C GLY A 169 -1.44 -5.27 -14.44
N THR A 170 -0.28 -5.33 -13.78
CA THR A 170 -0.11 -4.71 -12.47
C THR A 170 0.30 -3.24 -12.61
N TYR A 171 -0.50 -2.37 -11.99
CA TYR A 171 -0.27 -0.94 -11.97
C TYR A 171 0.16 -0.51 -10.59
N ALA A 172 1.28 0.22 -10.51
CA ALA A 172 1.71 0.87 -9.28
C ALA A 172 1.30 2.34 -9.29
N PHE A 173 0.69 2.77 -8.19
CA PHE A 173 0.33 4.14 -7.90
C PHE A 173 1.23 4.64 -6.79
N ASN A 174 2.06 5.62 -7.11
CA ASN A 174 2.86 6.27 -6.07
C ASN A 174 2.07 7.43 -5.49
N VAL A 175 2.10 7.63 -4.18
CA VAL A 175 1.55 8.81 -3.51
C VAL A 175 2.65 9.38 -2.64
N GLN A 176 3.01 10.64 -2.89
CA GLN A 176 3.89 11.38 -2.00
C GLN A 176 3.04 12.23 -1.06
N ASP A 177 3.24 12.18 0.25
CA ASP A 177 2.54 13.07 1.20
C ASP A 177 3.57 13.69 2.14
N THR A 178 3.33 14.93 2.56
CA THR A 178 4.19 15.68 3.48
C THR A 178 3.63 15.80 4.90
N ASN A 179 2.32 15.60 5.14
CA ASN A 179 1.67 16.07 6.38
C ASN A 179 0.61 15.13 7.02
N TYR A 180 0.18 14.02 6.41
CA TYR A 180 -0.95 13.22 6.95
C TYR A 180 -0.59 11.82 7.48
N LYS A 181 -1.35 11.35 8.48
CA LYS A 181 -1.10 10.11 9.23
C LYS A 181 -1.71 8.85 8.63
N ASN A 182 -2.74 8.99 7.78
CA ASN A 182 -3.51 7.87 7.22
C ASN A 182 -3.75 8.10 5.73
N VAL A 183 -3.14 7.27 4.86
CA VAL A 183 -3.46 7.25 3.43
C VAL A 183 -4.19 5.94 3.14
N ASN A 184 -5.45 6.06 2.72
CA ASN A 184 -6.25 4.95 2.24
C ASN A 184 -6.36 5.06 0.73
N MET A 185 -6.04 3.98 0.03
CA MET A 185 -6.33 3.85 -1.40
C MET A 185 -7.44 2.86 -1.61
N TYR A 186 -8.47 3.32 -2.31
CA TYR A 186 -9.61 2.51 -2.70
C TYR A 186 -9.58 2.26 -4.20
N ILE A 187 -9.95 1.05 -4.60
CA ILE A 187 -10.28 0.72 -5.98
C ILE A 187 -11.65 0.05 -5.96
N GLU A 188 -12.59 0.57 -6.76
CA GLU A 188 -13.97 0.06 -6.83
C GLU A 188 -14.72 0.05 -5.48
N GLY A 189 -14.25 0.87 -4.52
CA GLY A 189 -14.81 0.94 -3.16
C GLY A 189 -14.10 0.05 -2.14
N ASP A 190 -13.23 -0.87 -2.58
CA ASP A 190 -12.45 -1.72 -1.69
C ASP A 190 -11.11 -1.07 -1.32
N ILE A 191 -10.76 -1.14 -0.03
CA ILE A 191 -9.44 -0.71 0.45
C ILE A 191 -8.40 -1.72 -0.04
N ILE A 192 -7.48 -1.27 -0.89
CA ILE A 192 -6.40 -2.13 -1.42
C ILE A 192 -5.08 -1.96 -0.66
N ASP A 193 -4.87 -0.81 -0.01
CA ASP A 193 -3.79 -0.61 0.94
C ASP A 193 -4.19 0.50 1.93
N ASN A 194 -3.72 0.35 3.16
CA ASN A 194 -3.86 1.32 4.24
C ASN A 194 -2.50 1.47 4.92
N LYS A 195 -2.06 2.72 5.08
CA LYS A 195 -0.80 3.05 5.75
C LYS A 195 -1.02 4.10 6.83
N THR A 196 -0.62 3.75 8.06
CA THR A 196 -0.64 4.62 9.24
C THR A 196 0.79 4.90 9.72
N THR A 197 1.44 6.02 9.36
CA THR A 197 2.80 6.34 9.89
C THR A 197 3.21 7.82 9.72
N GLU A 198 4.16 8.29 10.53
CA GLU A 198 4.58 9.69 10.72
C GLU A 198 5.84 10.07 9.90
N GLY A 199 5.74 11.01 8.93
CA GLY A 199 6.88 11.48 8.12
C GLY A 199 6.57 11.74 6.65
N LYS A 200 7.54 12.27 5.88
CA LYS A 200 7.46 12.52 4.43
C LYS A 200 7.67 11.21 3.67
N TYR A 201 6.64 10.66 3.05
CA TYR A 201 6.68 9.30 2.47
C TYR A 201 6.29 9.26 1.00
N THR A 202 6.91 8.32 0.29
CA THR A 202 6.44 7.80 -1.01
C THR A 202 5.81 6.43 -0.75
N TYR A 203 4.51 6.31 -0.96
CA TYR A 203 3.76 5.05 -0.85
C TYR A 203 3.56 4.49 -2.25
N SER A 204 3.71 3.16 -2.42
CA SER A 204 3.44 2.49 -3.70
C SER A 204 2.34 1.47 -3.48
N VAL A 205 1.21 1.64 -4.15
CA VAL A 205 0.08 0.71 -4.12
C VAL A 205 0.00 0.00 -5.46
N SER A 206 0.02 -1.33 -5.46
CA SER A 206 -0.05 -2.12 -6.68
C SER A 206 -1.34 -2.94 -6.74
N ALA A 207 -2.06 -2.86 -7.86
CA ALA A 207 -3.22 -3.69 -8.13
C ALA A 207 -3.17 -4.24 -9.56
N THR A 208 -3.67 -5.46 -9.75
CA THR A 208 -3.86 -6.01 -11.10
C THR A 208 -5.17 -5.48 -11.66
N LEU A 209 -5.08 -4.69 -12.72
CA LEU A 209 -6.22 -4.03 -13.36
C LEU A 209 -6.47 -4.63 -14.75
N THR A 210 -7.73 -4.69 -15.15
CA THR A 210 -8.18 -5.26 -16.43
C THR A 210 -8.30 -4.16 -17.48
N ALA A 211 -7.80 -4.41 -18.70
CA ALA A 211 -7.93 -3.50 -19.83
C ALA A 211 -9.39 -3.11 -20.08
N GLY A 212 -9.64 -1.83 -20.34
CA GLY A 212 -10.95 -1.31 -20.71
C GLY A 212 -11.95 -1.15 -19.56
N LYS A 213 -11.62 -1.54 -18.33
CA LYS A 213 -12.46 -1.32 -17.15
C LYS A 213 -12.16 0.04 -16.51
N LEU A 214 -13.19 0.77 -16.09
CA LEU A 214 -13.02 2.00 -15.30
C LEU A 214 -12.67 1.64 -13.85
N TYR A 215 -11.61 2.26 -13.35
CA TYR A 215 -11.23 2.23 -11.95
C TYR A 215 -11.34 3.63 -11.34
N LYS A 216 -11.93 3.71 -10.15
CA LYS A 216 -12.01 4.91 -9.32
C LYS A 216 -10.98 4.81 -8.21
N LEU A 217 -10.03 5.72 -8.20
CA LEU A 217 -8.98 5.82 -7.19
C LEU A 217 -9.31 6.96 -6.23
N HIS A 218 -9.64 6.61 -5.00
CA HIS A 218 -9.91 7.60 -3.96
C HIS A 218 -8.72 7.70 -3.01
N ILE A 219 -8.26 8.93 -2.75
CA ILE A 219 -7.15 9.25 -1.87
C ILE A 219 -7.67 10.15 -0.75
N ASN A 220 -7.68 9.65 0.48
CA ASN A 220 -8.02 10.43 1.67
C ASN A 220 -6.76 11.04 2.28
N SER A 221 -6.31 12.18 1.75
CA SER A 221 -5.16 12.94 2.27
C SER A 221 -5.35 14.45 2.06
N ASN A 222 -4.89 15.24 3.02
CA ASN A 222 -4.87 16.71 2.96
C ASN A 222 -3.50 17.25 2.47
N GLY A 223 -2.66 16.39 1.89
CA GLY A 223 -1.28 16.69 1.46
C GLY A 223 -1.14 16.88 -0.06
N LYS A 224 0.01 17.41 -0.51
CA LYS A 224 0.35 17.43 -1.94
C LYS A 224 0.74 16.02 -2.37
N TYR A 225 0.07 15.46 -3.37
CA TYR A 225 0.41 14.15 -3.92
C TYR A 225 0.85 14.18 -5.39
N THR A 226 1.74 13.25 -5.71
CA THR A 226 2.13 12.94 -7.09
C THR A 226 1.70 11.51 -7.35
N LEU A 227 0.75 11.32 -8.26
CA LEU A 227 0.32 10.00 -8.72
C LEU A 227 1.14 9.61 -9.94
N THR A 228 2.09 8.71 -9.75
CA THR A 228 2.83 8.11 -10.86
C THR A 228 2.18 6.77 -11.20
N LEU A 229 1.78 6.59 -12.46
CA LEU A 229 1.27 5.33 -13.00
C LEU A 229 2.44 4.58 -13.62
N THR A 230 2.86 3.48 -13.00
CA THR A 230 3.87 2.60 -13.60
C THR A 230 3.24 1.29 -14.01
N LYS A 231 3.19 1.03 -15.31
CA LYS A 231 2.99 -0.31 -15.86
C LYS A 231 4.36 -0.96 -16.02
N SER A 232 4.61 -2.11 -15.40
CA SER A 232 5.83 -2.88 -15.66
C SER A 232 5.52 -4.19 -16.36
N ALA A 233 5.73 -4.19 -17.69
CA ALA A 233 5.72 -5.42 -18.48
C ALA A 233 6.76 -6.43 -17.98
N ALA A 234 7.86 -5.95 -17.37
CA ALA A 234 8.88 -6.80 -16.77
C ALA A 234 8.36 -7.51 -15.51
N SER A 235 7.64 -6.81 -14.64
CA SER A 235 6.97 -7.43 -13.48
C SER A 235 5.92 -8.46 -13.89
N ASP A 236 5.09 -8.15 -14.90
CA ASP A 236 4.07 -9.09 -15.41
C ASP A 236 4.72 -10.36 -16.00
N ALA A 237 5.82 -10.21 -16.74
CA ALA A 237 6.58 -11.33 -17.29
C ALA A 237 7.17 -12.24 -16.20
N VAL A 238 7.64 -11.66 -15.08
CA VAL A 238 8.12 -12.43 -13.93
C VAL A 238 6.97 -13.17 -13.24
N ALA A 239 5.82 -12.50 -13.04
CA ALA A 239 4.66 -13.12 -12.42
C ALA A 239 4.12 -14.32 -13.22
N ALA A 240 4.09 -14.20 -14.55
CA ALA A 240 3.72 -15.29 -15.46
C ALA A 240 4.70 -16.47 -15.38
N LYS A 241 6.01 -16.21 -15.28
CA LYS A 241 7.02 -17.26 -15.06
C LYS A 241 6.79 -18.00 -13.75
N ILE A 242 6.47 -17.30 -12.67
CA ILE A 242 6.20 -17.92 -11.36
C ILE A 242 4.96 -18.82 -11.45
N ALA A 243 3.87 -18.34 -12.07
CA ALA A 243 2.64 -19.11 -12.24
C ALA A 243 2.84 -20.40 -13.05
N ALA A 244 3.66 -20.34 -14.10
CA ALA A 244 3.95 -21.49 -14.96
C ALA A 244 4.72 -22.63 -14.28
N ILE A 245 5.37 -22.40 -13.14
CA ILE A 245 6.12 -23.45 -12.42
C ILE A 245 5.20 -24.52 -11.83
N GLY A 246 4.00 -24.13 -11.38
CA GLY A 246 3.11 -25.00 -10.62
C GLY A 246 3.74 -25.44 -9.29
N ALA A 247 3.49 -26.68 -8.87
CA ALA A 247 4.06 -27.23 -7.64
C ALA A 247 5.57 -27.48 -7.78
N ALA A 248 6.35 -27.23 -6.71
CA ALA A 248 7.78 -27.55 -6.70
C ALA A 248 8.01 -29.08 -6.82
N THR A 249 8.93 -29.47 -7.71
CA THR A 249 9.34 -30.87 -7.93
C THR A 249 10.86 -30.95 -8.05
N THR A 250 11.43 -32.15 -8.00
CA THR A 250 12.87 -32.32 -8.28
C THR A 250 13.27 -31.99 -9.72
N GLY A 251 12.30 -31.87 -10.64
CA GLY A 251 12.54 -31.61 -12.07
C GLY A 251 12.46 -30.14 -12.48
N ASN A 252 11.85 -29.26 -11.69
CA ASN A 252 11.62 -27.86 -12.08
C ASN A 252 12.51 -26.84 -11.35
N GLY A 253 13.61 -27.28 -10.72
CA GLY A 253 14.57 -26.39 -10.06
C GLY A 253 15.14 -25.30 -10.97
N GLY A 254 15.42 -25.62 -12.23
CA GLY A 254 15.91 -24.63 -13.20
C GLY A 254 14.89 -23.54 -13.52
N ALA A 255 13.59 -23.87 -13.51
CA ALA A 255 12.53 -22.88 -13.72
C ALA A 255 12.39 -21.94 -12.51
N ILE A 256 12.52 -22.48 -11.30
CA ILE A 256 12.56 -21.70 -10.05
C ILE A 256 13.77 -20.76 -10.05
N ASP A 257 14.96 -21.28 -10.35
CA ASP A 257 16.20 -20.49 -10.40
C ASP A 257 16.09 -19.38 -11.49
N ALA A 258 15.50 -19.68 -12.65
CA ALA A 258 15.26 -18.71 -13.71
C ALA A 258 14.24 -17.62 -13.32
N ALA A 259 13.16 -17.98 -12.62
CA ALA A 259 12.19 -17.02 -12.10
C ALA A 259 12.83 -16.10 -11.06
N ARG A 260 13.68 -16.63 -10.17
CA ARG A 260 14.45 -15.83 -9.21
C ARG A 260 15.45 -14.90 -9.89
N ALA A 261 16.15 -15.37 -10.91
CA ALA A 261 17.06 -14.52 -11.67
C ALA A 261 16.32 -13.37 -12.35
N ALA A 262 15.17 -13.66 -12.97
CA ALA A 262 14.33 -12.63 -13.60
C ALA A 262 13.78 -11.63 -12.58
N PHE A 263 13.33 -12.10 -11.40
CA PHE A 263 12.88 -11.23 -10.31
C PHE A 263 14.01 -10.31 -9.81
N ASN A 264 15.22 -10.83 -9.62
CA ASN A 264 16.36 -10.04 -9.14
C ASN A 264 16.86 -9.01 -10.18
N ALA A 265 16.55 -9.20 -11.46
CA ALA A 265 16.89 -8.25 -12.52
C ALA A 265 15.96 -7.02 -12.56
N LEU A 266 14.81 -7.08 -11.87
CA LEU A 266 13.88 -5.97 -11.75
C LEU A 266 14.40 -4.90 -10.79
N SER A 267 14.02 -3.63 -11.03
CA SER A 267 14.26 -2.55 -10.06
C SER A 267 13.47 -2.77 -8.75
N PRO A 268 13.85 -2.15 -7.62
CA PRO A 268 13.12 -2.31 -6.35
C PRO A 268 11.62 -1.98 -6.42
N ALA A 269 11.23 -1.01 -7.27
CA ALA A 269 9.82 -0.66 -7.48
C ALA A 269 9.09 -1.75 -8.26
N GLU A 270 9.70 -2.29 -9.30
CA GLU A 270 9.15 -3.37 -10.12
C GLU A 270 9.05 -4.70 -9.35
N GLN A 271 9.99 -4.97 -8.45
CA GLN A 271 9.93 -6.14 -7.55
C GLN A 271 8.68 -6.09 -6.66
N LYS A 272 8.32 -4.91 -6.12
CA LYS A 272 7.09 -4.73 -5.32
C LYS A 272 5.83 -4.95 -6.15
N ALA A 273 5.88 -4.69 -7.45
CA ALA A 273 4.75 -4.87 -8.36
C ALA A 273 4.54 -6.34 -8.82
N VAL A 274 5.40 -7.30 -8.43
CA VAL A 274 5.17 -8.73 -8.72
C VAL A 274 4.21 -9.32 -7.68
N TYR A 275 2.93 -9.44 -8.02
CA TYR A 275 1.86 -9.81 -7.07
C TYR A 275 2.04 -11.20 -6.40
N ASN A 276 2.73 -12.15 -7.05
CA ASN A 276 2.96 -13.52 -6.55
C ASN A 276 4.41 -13.76 -6.08
N ALA A 277 5.14 -12.71 -5.70
CA ALA A 277 6.53 -12.82 -5.22
C ALA A 277 6.69 -13.75 -4.00
N SER A 278 5.69 -13.81 -3.11
CA SER A 278 5.69 -14.71 -1.95
C SER A 278 5.66 -16.19 -2.36
N THR A 279 4.99 -16.54 -3.46
CA THR A 279 4.94 -17.90 -4.01
C THR A 279 6.33 -18.36 -4.45
N LEU A 280 7.13 -17.48 -5.06
CA LEU A 280 8.51 -17.80 -5.46
C LEU A 280 9.37 -18.24 -4.26
N ALA A 281 9.30 -17.50 -3.15
CA ALA A 281 10.03 -17.86 -1.92
C ALA A 281 9.57 -19.20 -1.32
N ALA A 282 8.26 -19.49 -1.40
CA ALA A 282 7.70 -20.77 -0.98
C ALA A 282 8.20 -21.92 -1.87
N LEU A 283 8.22 -21.74 -3.19
CA LEU A 283 8.72 -22.73 -4.16
C LEU A 283 10.20 -23.05 -3.93
N GLU A 284 11.03 -22.04 -3.68
CA GLU A 284 12.45 -22.24 -3.35
C GLU A 284 12.63 -23.05 -2.07
N SER A 285 11.85 -22.75 -1.04
CA SER A 285 11.89 -23.47 0.24
C SER A 285 11.44 -24.92 0.07
N GLN A 286 10.38 -25.16 -0.70
CA GLN A 286 9.90 -26.50 -1.01
C GLN A 286 10.93 -27.29 -1.84
N TYR A 287 11.51 -26.67 -2.88
CA TYR A 287 12.53 -27.28 -3.71
C TYR A 287 13.80 -27.61 -2.91
N ALA A 288 14.22 -26.73 -2.01
CA ALA A 288 15.35 -26.98 -1.11
C ALA A 288 15.08 -28.19 -0.18
N ASN A 289 13.83 -28.38 0.26
CA ASN A 289 13.44 -29.55 1.05
C ASN A 289 13.40 -30.83 0.21
N LEU A 290 12.87 -30.77 -1.02
CA LEU A 290 12.81 -31.91 -1.95
C LEU A 290 14.20 -32.39 -2.38
N THR A 291 15.14 -31.45 -2.54
CA THR A 291 16.51 -31.75 -2.98
C THR A 291 17.51 -31.91 -1.84
N LYS A 292 17.04 -31.89 -0.58
CA LYS A 292 17.88 -32.05 0.61
C LYS A 292 18.62 -33.39 0.57
N PRO A 293 19.97 -33.41 0.53
CA PRO A 293 20.71 -34.65 0.46
C PRO A 293 20.55 -35.48 1.73
N SER A 294 20.18 -36.75 1.58
CA SER A 294 20.27 -37.72 2.67
C SER A 294 21.71 -38.21 2.86
N VAL A 295 22.16 -38.27 4.12
CA VAL A 295 23.52 -38.69 4.48
C VAL A 295 23.44 -39.94 5.36
N GLU A 296 23.96 -41.06 4.84
CA GLU A 296 23.94 -42.33 5.55
C GLU A 296 24.72 -42.27 6.87
N LYS A 297 24.23 -42.99 7.88
CA LYS A 297 24.87 -43.10 9.19
C LYS A 297 26.18 -43.87 9.10
N VAL A 298 27.27 -43.25 9.56
CA VAL A 298 28.62 -43.86 9.54
C VAL A 298 28.70 -45.08 10.46
N LYS A 299 29.35 -46.14 9.98
CA LYS A 299 29.67 -47.36 10.75
C LYS A 299 31.16 -47.39 11.09
N ILE A 300 31.51 -47.17 12.36
CA ILE A 300 32.90 -47.29 12.86
C ILE A 300 33.32 -48.77 12.83
N LYS A 301 34.41 -49.08 12.13
CA LYS A 301 35.03 -50.41 12.10
C LYS A 301 35.88 -50.66 13.34
N LYS A 302 36.78 -49.72 13.68
CA LYS A 302 37.77 -49.93 14.73
C LYS A 302 38.22 -48.62 15.36
N VAL A 303 38.53 -48.66 16.65
CA VAL A 303 39.25 -47.59 17.36
C VAL A 303 40.42 -48.23 18.11
N LYS A 304 41.65 -47.80 17.83
CA LYS A 304 42.87 -48.39 18.40
C LYS A 304 43.83 -47.32 18.90
N ALA A 305 44.25 -47.41 20.17
CA ALA A 305 45.36 -46.61 20.69
C ALA A 305 46.70 -47.10 20.11
N ALA A 306 47.61 -46.17 19.84
CA ALA A 306 48.96 -46.54 19.40
C ALA A 306 49.75 -47.20 20.54
N LYS A 307 50.65 -48.14 20.20
CA LYS A 307 51.59 -48.74 21.18
C LYS A 307 52.61 -47.72 21.69
N LYS A 308 53.05 -46.81 20.81
CA LYS A 308 53.94 -45.68 21.13
C LYS A 308 53.30 -44.38 20.66
N GLY A 309 53.35 -43.36 21.51
CA GLY A 309 52.83 -42.00 21.26
C GLY A 309 51.39 -41.76 21.76
N LYS A 310 51.14 -40.52 22.21
CA LYS A 310 49.87 -40.00 22.74
C LYS A 310 48.78 -39.83 21.66
N LYS A 311 48.39 -40.92 20.98
CA LYS A 311 47.50 -40.90 19.80
C LYS A 311 46.59 -42.15 19.67
N ALA A 312 45.45 -41.98 19.00
CA ALA A 312 44.53 -43.07 18.65
C ALA A 312 44.08 -42.97 17.18
N THR A 313 43.89 -44.11 16.54
CA THR A 313 43.39 -44.20 15.15
C THR A 313 41.95 -44.71 15.16
N VAL A 314 41.08 -43.99 14.46
CA VAL A 314 39.66 -44.31 14.27
C VAL A 314 39.48 -44.68 12.79
N THR A 315 38.85 -45.83 12.52
CA THR A 315 38.61 -46.34 11.16
C THR A 315 37.13 -46.67 10.97
N TRP A 316 36.55 -46.33 9.81
CA TRP A 316 35.12 -46.51 9.51
C TRP A 316 34.89 -47.11 8.10
N LYS A 317 33.63 -47.50 7.81
CA LYS A 317 33.15 -47.78 6.45
C LYS A 317 32.89 -46.44 5.73
N LYS A 318 33.34 -46.29 4.49
CA LYS A 318 33.04 -45.11 3.68
C LYS A 318 31.53 -45.02 3.42
N VAL A 319 31.01 -43.81 3.44
CA VAL A 319 29.64 -43.46 3.04
C VAL A 319 29.69 -42.92 1.61
N SER A 320 28.86 -43.47 0.74
CA SER A 320 28.80 -43.06 -0.67
C SER A 320 28.32 -41.60 -0.79
N GLY A 321 28.98 -40.85 -1.68
CA GLY A 321 28.68 -39.44 -1.93
C GLY A 321 28.99 -38.48 -0.75
N ALA A 322 29.68 -38.93 0.31
CA ALA A 322 30.12 -38.05 1.39
C ALA A 322 31.19 -37.07 0.89
N ALA A 323 31.10 -35.80 1.26
CA ALA A 323 32.13 -34.79 1.05
C ALA A 323 33.27 -34.92 2.09
N GLY A 324 32.96 -35.43 3.28
CA GLY A 324 33.94 -35.72 4.31
C GLY A 324 33.36 -36.32 5.58
N TYR A 325 34.19 -36.41 6.60
CA TYR A 325 33.84 -36.97 7.89
C TYR A 325 34.29 -36.06 9.02
N GLU A 326 33.44 -35.91 10.02
CA GLU A 326 33.78 -35.27 11.29
C GLU A 326 33.92 -36.35 12.37
N VAL A 327 35.11 -36.40 12.97
CA VAL A 327 35.43 -37.27 14.10
C VAL A 327 35.39 -36.45 15.38
N THR A 328 34.37 -36.67 16.20
CA THR A 328 34.20 -35.99 17.48
C THR A 328 34.70 -36.88 18.61
N TYR A 329 35.48 -36.33 19.55
CA TYR A 329 36.01 -37.08 20.69
C TYR A 329 36.03 -36.26 21.99
N SER A 330 35.82 -36.92 23.12
CA SER A 330 35.85 -36.29 24.45
C SER A 330 36.27 -37.27 25.55
N LEU A 331 36.73 -36.74 26.68
CA LEU A 331 36.92 -37.51 27.92
C LEU A 331 35.58 -37.89 28.60
N LYS A 332 34.49 -37.19 28.25
CA LYS A 332 33.17 -37.39 28.84
C LYS A 332 32.24 -38.09 27.85
N LYS A 333 31.48 -39.09 28.32
CA LYS A 333 30.54 -39.88 27.49
C LYS A 333 29.46 -39.03 26.82
N LYS A 334 29.02 -37.96 27.48
CA LYS A 334 28.05 -36.98 26.97
C LYS A 334 28.69 -35.94 26.01
N PHE A 335 29.96 -36.09 25.65
CA PHE A 335 30.69 -35.19 24.74
C PHE A 335 30.74 -33.71 25.19
N LYS A 336 30.63 -33.42 26.49
CA LYS A 336 30.95 -32.08 27.02
C LYS A 336 32.40 -31.73 26.67
N ASN A 337 32.63 -30.51 26.18
CA ASN A 337 33.94 -29.99 25.74
C ASN A 337 34.63 -30.93 24.74
N ALA A 338 33.86 -31.49 23.81
CA ALA A 338 34.40 -32.35 22.78
C ALA A 338 35.28 -31.57 21.79
N LYS A 339 36.23 -32.29 21.22
CA LYS A 339 37.06 -31.83 20.12
C LYS A 339 36.65 -32.54 18.84
N THR A 340 36.87 -31.88 17.71
CA THR A 340 36.53 -32.40 16.38
C THR A 340 37.76 -32.42 15.49
N VAL A 341 37.82 -33.43 14.62
CA VAL A 341 38.77 -33.50 13.51
C VAL A 341 37.97 -33.78 12.25
N THR A 342 38.14 -32.94 11.25
CA THR A 342 37.52 -33.12 9.94
C THR A 342 38.53 -33.77 8.99
N VAL A 343 38.07 -34.74 8.20
CA VAL A 343 38.87 -35.37 7.14
C VAL A 343 38.08 -35.44 5.85
N SER A 344 38.79 -35.42 4.72
CA SER A 344 38.19 -35.51 3.39
C SER A 344 37.50 -36.85 3.13
N SER A 345 36.61 -36.86 2.14
CA SER A 345 35.85 -38.04 1.67
C SER A 345 36.72 -39.26 1.34
N SER A 346 37.93 -39.04 0.83
CA SER A 346 38.85 -40.11 0.44
C SER A 346 39.37 -40.92 1.63
N LYS A 347 39.37 -40.34 2.84
CA LYS A 347 39.86 -40.99 4.06
C LYS A 347 38.77 -41.86 4.69
N ALA A 348 39.15 -43.09 5.03
CA ALA A 348 38.36 -44.00 5.86
C ALA A 348 38.93 -44.14 7.29
N LYS A 349 39.88 -43.28 7.66
CA LYS A 349 40.55 -43.26 8.97
C LYS A 349 41.02 -41.86 9.35
N ALA A 350 41.04 -41.58 10.65
CA ALA A 350 41.68 -40.38 11.22
C ALA A 350 42.58 -40.77 12.40
N VAL A 351 43.68 -40.04 12.56
CA VAL A 351 44.58 -40.17 13.71
C VAL A 351 44.38 -38.96 14.62
N ILE A 352 43.86 -39.21 15.82
CA ILE A 352 43.71 -38.20 16.85
C ILE A 352 45.01 -38.14 17.66
N ARG A 353 45.64 -36.97 17.74
CA ARG A 353 46.95 -36.75 18.37
C ARG A 353 46.83 -35.93 19.67
N LYS A 354 47.96 -35.81 20.39
CA LYS A 354 48.10 -35.00 21.62
C LYS A 354 47.08 -35.39 22.72
N LEU A 355 46.84 -36.70 22.88
CA LEU A 355 45.92 -37.23 23.87
C LEU A 355 46.59 -37.46 25.24
N LYS A 356 45.82 -37.37 26.30
CA LYS A 356 46.30 -37.62 27.67
C LYS A 356 46.52 -39.13 27.90
N LYS A 357 47.72 -39.51 28.37
CA LYS A 357 48.06 -40.90 28.76
C LYS A 357 47.14 -41.39 29.88
N ASN A 358 46.83 -42.69 29.90
CA ASN A 358 45.98 -43.35 30.90
C ASN A 358 44.55 -42.77 31.01
N LYS A 359 44.08 -42.06 29.97
CA LYS A 359 42.71 -41.52 29.94
C LYS A 359 41.84 -42.25 28.91
N LYS A 360 40.58 -42.45 29.27
CA LYS A 360 39.52 -43.02 28.42
C LYS A 360 38.87 -41.91 27.60
N TYR A 361 38.85 -42.08 26.28
CA TYR A 361 38.18 -41.19 25.35
C TYR A 361 36.97 -41.89 24.72
N TYR A 362 35.91 -41.13 24.48
CA TYR A 362 34.73 -41.51 23.72
C TYR A 362 34.81 -40.85 22.35
N VAL A 363 34.44 -41.58 21.31
CA VAL A 363 34.56 -41.15 19.91
C VAL A 363 33.28 -41.48 19.15
N LYS A 364 32.82 -40.55 18.33
CA LYS A 364 31.74 -40.75 17.34
C LYS A 364 32.15 -40.10 16.02
N VAL A 365 31.62 -40.61 14.91
CA VAL A 365 31.91 -40.11 13.56
C VAL A 365 30.60 -39.81 12.85
N ARG A 366 30.50 -38.69 12.13
CA ARG A 366 29.41 -38.42 11.19
C ARG A 366 29.99 -38.09 9.81
N ALA A 367 29.29 -38.49 8.76
CA ALA A 367 29.58 -38.04 7.41
C ALA A 367 28.85 -36.72 7.16
N PHE A 368 29.36 -35.93 6.23
CA PHE A 368 28.63 -34.78 5.69
C PHE A 368 28.71 -34.76 4.17
N LYS A 369 27.71 -34.14 3.55
CA LYS A 369 27.66 -33.85 2.12
C LYS A 369 27.61 -32.34 1.92
N THR A 370 28.10 -31.88 0.77
CA THR A 370 27.95 -30.49 0.36
C THR A 370 27.04 -30.46 -0.85
N TYR A 371 26.00 -29.62 -0.80
CA TYR A 371 25.05 -29.43 -1.89
C TYR A 371 24.67 -27.95 -1.95
N ARG A 372 24.77 -27.36 -3.15
CA ARG A 372 24.54 -25.92 -3.40
C ARG A 372 25.26 -25.01 -2.38
N GLY A 373 26.53 -25.30 -2.09
CA GLY A 373 27.35 -24.53 -1.13
C GLY A 373 27.04 -24.76 0.36
N GLN A 374 25.97 -25.47 0.71
CA GLN A 374 25.62 -25.80 2.10
C GLN A 374 26.10 -27.19 2.51
N THR A 375 26.46 -27.34 3.79
CA THR A 375 26.92 -28.61 4.37
C THR A 375 25.81 -29.29 5.15
N TYR A 376 25.45 -30.50 4.72
CA TYR A 376 24.43 -31.33 5.37
C TYR A 376 25.11 -32.45 6.15
N TYR A 377 24.91 -32.45 7.45
CA TYR A 377 25.47 -33.46 8.34
C TYR A 377 24.52 -34.65 8.51
N GLY A 378 25.06 -35.85 8.38
CA GLY A 378 24.36 -37.07 8.74
C GLY A 378 24.33 -37.30 10.25
N ASN A 379 23.55 -38.31 10.64
CA ASN A 379 23.50 -38.77 12.01
C ASN A 379 24.86 -39.30 12.49
N TYR A 380 25.19 -39.04 13.75
CA TYR A 380 26.40 -39.60 14.37
C TYR A 380 26.33 -41.13 14.44
N SER A 381 27.50 -41.76 14.26
CA SER A 381 27.70 -43.19 14.51
C SER A 381 27.40 -43.57 15.96
N LYS A 382 27.27 -44.88 16.21
CA LYS A 382 27.35 -45.40 17.58
C LYS A 382 28.68 -44.97 18.22
N VAL A 383 28.63 -44.60 19.51
CA VAL A 383 29.81 -44.15 20.28
C VAL A 383 30.73 -45.34 20.56
N LYS A 384 32.04 -45.16 20.37
CA LYS A 384 33.08 -46.12 20.74
C LYS A 384 34.02 -45.51 21.78
N LYS A 385 34.72 -46.35 22.55
CA LYS A 385 35.65 -45.92 23.61
C LYS A 385 37.06 -46.46 23.35
N VAL A 386 38.08 -45.71 23.78
CA VAL A 386 39.48 -46.13 23.72
C VAL A 386 40.26 -45.55 24.91
N THR A 387 41.13 -46.36 25.52
CA THR A 387 42.05 -45.90 26.58
C THR A 387 43.43 -45.70 25.98
N ILE A 388 44.04 -44.55 26.23
CA ILE A 388 45.39 -44.21 25.75
C ILE A 388 46.43 -44.83 26.68
N LYS A 389 47.35 -45.61 26.10
CA LYS A 389 48.43 -46.30 26.81
C LYS A 389 49.65 -45.41 26.99
#